data_AF-F5YWD4-F1
#
_entry.id   AF-F5YWD4-F1
#
_cell.length_a   1.000
_cell.length_b   1.000
_cell.length_c   1.000
_cell.angle_alpha   90.00
_cell.angle_beta   90.00
_cell.angle_gamma   90.00
#
_symmetry.space_group_name_H-M   'P 1'
#
loop_
_entity.id
_entity.type
_entity.pdbx_description
1 polymer ?
#
loop_
_entity_poly.entity_id
_entity_poly.type
_entity_poly.pdbx_seq_one_letter_code
_entity_poly.pdbx_strand_id
1 'polypeptide(L)' 'MKVLLDEMYPAALAERLEAAGLTVSTVAGLGLAGHDDPTVFAAAVAGG' A
#
# COMPACT_ATOMS: atom_id res chain seq x y z
N MET A 1 -2.50 -1.83 -12.69
CA MET A 1 -1.42 -2.38 -11.84
C MET A 1 -1.62 -1.83 -10.45
N LYS A 2 -1.73 -2.69 -9.43
CA LYS A 2 -1.98 -2.28 -8.04
C LYS A 2 -0.64 -2.14 -7.31
N VAL A 3 -0.46 -1.04 -6.60
CA VAL A 3 0.78 -0.71 -5.88
C VAL A 3 0.49 -0.69 -4.39
N LEU A 4 1.26 -1.45 -3.63
CA LEU A 4 1.27 -1.37 -2.17
C LEU A 4 2.43 -0.45 -1.74
N LEU A 5 2.12 0.59 -0.98
CA LEU A 5 3.10 1.50 -0.40
C LEU A 5 3.34 1.15 1.06
N ASP A 6 4.60 0.88 1.36
CA ASP A 6 5.09 0.69 2.71
C ASP A 6 5.02 1.97 3.56
N GLU A 7 5.07 1.82 4.87
CA GLU A 7 5.06 2.90 5.87
C GLU A 7 6.21 3.89 5.71
N MET A 8 7.33 3.41 5.15
CA MET A 8 8.50 4.23 4.87
C MET A 8 8.25 5.27 3.77
N TYR A 9 7.16 5.14 2.99
CA TYR A 9 6.84 6.08 1.93
C TYR A 9 5.86 7.16 2.40
N PRO A 10 6.07 8.42 2.00
CA PRO A 10 5.20 9.51 2.37
C PRO A 10 3.82 9.35 1.72
N ALA A 11 2.77 9.75 2.44
CA ALA A 11 1.39 9.71 1.93
C ALA A 11 1.22 10.46 0.60
N ALA A 12 1.98 11.55 0.39
CA ALA A 12 1.99 12.30 -0.87
C ALA A 12 2.42 11.47 -2.10
N LEU A 13 3.13 10.36 -1.91
CA LEU A 13 3.46 9.45 -3.00
C LEU A 13 2.22 8.68 -3.48
N ALA A 14 1.34 8.28 -2.55
CA ALA A 14 0.09 7.59 -2.89
C ALA A 14 -0.79 8.47 -3.79
N GLU A 15 -1.00 9.72 -3.38
CA GLU A 15 -1.80 10.70 -4.15
C GLU A 15 -1.25 10.92 -5.57
N ARG A 16 0.08 10.99 -5.72
CA ARG A 16 0.72 11.17 -7.03
C ARG A 16 0.58 9.95 -7.94
N LEU A 17 0.63 8.75 -7.38
CA LEU A 17 0.46 7.50 -8.11
C LEU A 17 -1.00 7.30 -8.52
N GLU A 18 -1.95 7.65 -7.65
CA GLU A 18 -3.38 7.66 -7.98
C GLU A 18 -3.69 8.67 -9.08
N ALA A 19 -3.12 9.88 -9.03
CA ALA A 19 -3.23 10.86 -10.10
C ALA A 19 -2.64 10.38 -11.44
N ALA A 20 -1.70 9.45 -11.41
CA ALA A 20 -1.16 8.78 -12.60
C ALA A 20 -2.02 7.59 -13.09
N GLY A 21 -3.17 7.35 -12.47
CA GLY A 21 -4.10 6.27 -12.83
C GLY A 21 -3.75 4.90 -12.25
N LEU A 22 -2.89 4.85 -11.23
CA LEU A 22 -2.56 3.62 -10.51
C LEU A 22 -3.52 3.42 -9.33
N THR A 23 -3.90 2.17 -9.07
CA THR A 23 -4.60 1.81 -7.85
C THR A 23 -3.57 1.62 -6.75
N VAL A 24 -3.65 2.43 -5.70
CA VAL A 24 -2.68 2.41 -4.60
C VAL A 24 -3.35 1.95 -3.32
N SER A 25 -2.63 1.18 -2.51
CA SER A 25 -2.98 0.87 -1.13
C SER A 25 -1.77 1.13 -0.26
N THR A 26 -1.97 1.64 0.95
CA THR A 26 -0.88 1.88 1.90
C THR A 26 -0.94 0.88 3.04
N VAL A 27 0.21 0.43 3.55
CA VAL A 27 0.28 -0.49 4.70
C VAL A 27 -0.45 0.11 5.91
N ALA A 28 -0.25 1.41 6.17
CA ALA A 28 -0.98 2.14 7.20
C ALA A 28 -2.50 2.21 6.94
N GLY A 29 -2.92 2.45 5.69
CA GLY A 29 -4.34 2.49 5.32
C GLY A 29 -5.03 1.14 5.40
N LEU A 30 -4.27 0.04 5.31
CA LEU A 30 -4.74 -1.33 5.54
C LEU A 30 -4.67 -1.75 7.01
N GLY A 31 -4.18 -0.87 7.91
CA GLY A 31 -4.03 -1.19 9.33
C GLY A 31 -2.94 -2.23 9.62
N LEU A 32 -2.00 -2.39 8.70
CA LEU A 32 -0.92 -3.38 8.76
C LEU A 32 0.41 -2.76 9.22
N ALA A 33 0.36 -1.55 9.79
CA ALA A 33 1.57 -0.85 10.19
C ALA A 33 2.32 -1.63 11.30
N GLY A 34 3.62 -1.88 11.12
CA GLY A 34 4.47 -2.64 12.02
C GLY A 34 4.35 -4.17 11.88
N HIS A 35 3.58 -4.67 10.90
CA HIS A 35 3.56 -6.10 10.58
C HIS A 35 4.76 -6.50 9.71
N ASP A 36 5.06 -7.80 9.67
CA ASP A 36 6.12 -8.35 8.83
C ASP A 36 5.72 -8.41 7.34
N ASP A 37 6.71 -8.27 6.46
CA ASP A 37 6.52 -8.24 4.99
C ASP A 37 5.66 -9.39 4.44
N PRO A 38 5.81 -10.66 4.90
CA PRO A 38 4.94 -11.75 4.43
C PRO A 38 3.45 -11.54 4.76
N THR A 39 3.14 -11.03 5.95
CA THR A 39 1.77 -10.73 6.37
C THR A 39 1.18 -9.58 5.57
N VAL A 40 1.97 -8.52 5.39
CA VAL A 40 1.61 -7.34 4.60
C VAL A 40 1.32 -7.75 3.14
N PHE A 41 2.18 -8.57 2.55
CA PHE A 41 2.03 -9.07 1.19
C PHE A 41 0.78 -9.95 1.05
N ALA A 42 0.57 -10.89 1.96
CA ALA A 42 -0.61 -11.78 1.93
C ALA A 42 -1.92 -10.98 1.98
N ALA A 43 -1.99 -9.97 2.85
CA ALA A 43 -3.16 -9.10 2.96
C ALA A 43 -3.38 -8.25 1.70
N ALA A 44 -2.31 -7.71 1.11
CA ALA A 44 -2.40 -6.95 -0.13
C ALA A 44 -2.87 -7.78 -1.33
N VAL A 45 -2.48 -9.06 -1.38
CA VAL A 45 -2.95 -10.02 -2.41
C VAL A 45 -4.41 -10.42 -2.18
N ALA A 46 -4.81 -10.67 -0.94
CA ALA A 46 -6.19 -11.03 -0.60
C ALA A 46 -7.19 -9.88 -0.82
N GLY A 47 -6.74 -8.63 -0.65
CA GLY A 47 -7.54 -7.42 -0.77
C GLY A 47 -7.85 -6.94 -2.19
N GLY A 48 -7.63 -7.76 -3.23
CA GLY A 48 -8.16 -7.61 -4.61
C GLY A 48 -8.11 -6.22 -5.20
#